data_AF-A0A6I5X3R6-F1
#
_entry.id   AF-A0A6I5X3R6-F1
#
_cell.length_a   1.000
_cell.length_b   1.000
_cell.length_c   1.000
_cell.angle_alpha   90.00
_cell.angle_beta   90.00
_cell.angle_gamma   90.00
#
_symmetry.space_group_name_H-M   'P 1'
#
loop_
_entity.id
_entity.type
_entity.pdbx_description
1 polymer ?
#
loop_
_entity_poly.entity_id
_entity_poly.type
_entity_poly.pdbx_seq_one_letter_code
_entity_poly.pdbx_strand_id
1 'polypeptide(L)'
;MAEVVELHIYPAHGEPGHTLSESMVEPDGLAGDRRKKAAVQVVAAQDVRPETRANVVVSMEPGELAASIGSVLRLGAVELDVTGAPSSCPGVYAAVRVPGTVHLGDPVTVAGPVTDGHTST
;
A
#
# COMPACT_ATOMS: atom_id res chain seq x y z
N MET A 1 2.42 17.26 3.18
CA MET A 1 1.75 16.29 2.30
C MET A 1 2.35 14.94 2.63
N ALA A 2 1.54 13.87 2.68
CA ALA A 2 2.08 12.54 2.87
C ALA A 2 2.81 12.07 1.61
N GLU A 3 3.81 11.22 1.75
CA GLU A 3 4.64 10.68 0.68
C GLU A 3 5.05 9.24 0.97
N VAL A 4 5.50 8.52 -0.06
CA VAL A 4 6.12 7.20 0.07
C VAL A 4 7.53 7.37 0.62
N VAL A 5 7.80 6.77 1.77
CA VAL A 5 9.12 6.90 2.43
C VAL A 5 9.98 5.65 2.32
N GLU A 6 9.37 4.47 2.19
CA GLU A 6 10.10 3.21 1.96
C GLU A 6 9.29 2.27 1.08
N LEU A 7 9.99 1.48 0.26
CA LEU A 7 9.43 0.43 -0.58
C LEU A 7 10.18 -0.88 -0.31
N HIS A 8 9.44 -1.96 -0.12
CA HIS A 8 9.97 -3.28 0.18
C HIS A 8 9.31 -4.37 -0.65
N ILE A 9 10.11 -5.35 -1.05
CA ILE A 9 9.62 -6.64 -1.57
C ILE A 9 10.16 -7.78 -0.72
N TYR A 10 9.39 -8.85 -0.61
CA TYR A 10 9.73 -10.07 0.12
C TYR A 10 9.60 -11.27 -0.82
N PRO A 11 10.62 -11.51 -1.68
CA PRO A 11 10.52 -12.49 -2.76
C PRO A 11 10.43 -13.94 -2.26
N ALA A 12 10.94 -14.21 -1.05
CA ALA A 12 10.99 -15.55 -0.47
C ALA A 12 10.51 -15.56 0.99
N HIS A 13 10.00 -16.72 1.42
CA HIS A 13 9.54 -16.91 2.79
C HIS A 13 10.73 -16.95 3.76
N GLY A 14 10.67 -16.18 4.84
CA GLY A 14 11.70 -16.18 5.89
C GLY A 14 12.93 -15.32 5.57
N GLU A 15 13.16 -15.01 4.30
CA GLU A 15 14.27 -14.14 3.87
C GLU A 15 14.03 -12.67 4.25
N PRO A 16 15.09 -11.87 4.45
CA PRO A 16 14.94 -10.43 4.63
C PRO A 16 14.26 -9.77 3.42
N GLY A 17 13.53 -8.68 3.66
CA GLY A 17 12.99 -7.86 2.59
C GLY A 17 14.08 -7.11 1.85
N HIS A 18 13.82 -6.78 0.58
CA HIS A 18 14.70 -5.91 -0.20
C HIS A 18 14.09 -4.51 -0.24
N THR A 19 14.86 -3.52 0.20
CA THR A 19 14.49 -2.11 0.06
C THR A 19 14.75 -1.63 -1.35
N LEU A 20 13.78 -0.92 -1.92
CA LEU A 20 13.81 -0.42 -3.29
C LEU A 20 13.64 1.11 -3.30
N SER A 21 14.20 1.75 -4.33
CA SER A 21 13.94 3.17 -4.62
C SER A 21 12.71 3.39 -5.50
N GLU A 22 12.30 2.35 -6.22
CA GLU A 22 11.10 2.30 -7.06
C GLU A 22 10.64 0.86 -7.22
N SER A 23 9.36 0.65 -7.55
CA SER A 23 8.85 -0.66 -7.92
C SER A 23 7.66 -0.55 -8.87
N MET A 24 7.55 -1.50 -9.80
CA MET A 24 6.36 -1.67 -10.62
C MET A 24 5.27 -2.33 -9.77
N VAL A 25 4.12 -1.67 -9.67
CA VAL A 25 2.90 -2.22 -9.06
C VAL A 25 2.05 -2.82 -10.16
N GLU A 26 1.93 -4.15 -10.17
CA GLU A 26 1.11 -4.94 -11.06
C GLU A 26 -0.27 -5.23 -10.42
N PRO A 27 -1.28 -5.69 -11.16
CA PRO A 27 -2.61 -5.99 -10.61
C PRO A 27 -2.61 -6.93 -9.39
N ASP A 28 -1.63 -7.82 -9.31
CA ASP A 28 -1.47 -8.79 -8.22
C ASP A 28 -0.51 -8.33 -7.09
N GLY A 29 0.16 -7.18 -7.23
CA GLY A 29 1.08 -6.65 -6.21
C GLY A 29 2.36 -6.06 -6.80
N LEU A 30 3.37 -5.85 -5.96
CA LEU A 30 4.68 -5.34 -6.42
C LEU A 30 5.42 -6.41 -7.22
N ALA A 31 6.02 -6.02 -8.35
CA ALA A 31 6.82 -6.89 -9.18
C ALA A 31 7.98 -7.51 -8.35
N GLY A 32 8.06 -8.84 -8.38
CA GLY A 32 9.04 -9.60 -7.61
C GLY A 32 8.69 -9.82 -6.12
N ASP A 33 7.58 -9.29 -5.62
CA ASP A 33 7.07 -9.60 -4.29
C ASP A 33 6.33 -10.93 -4.25
N ARG A 34 6.49 -11.68 -3.15
CA ARG A 34 5.67 -12.86 -2.90
C ARG A 34 4.40 -12.46 -2.15
N ARG A 35 3.35 -12.17 -2.94
CA ARG A 35 2.00 -11.91 -2.44
C ARG A 35 1.50 -13.01 -1.49
N LYS A 36 0.92 -12.61 -0.35
CA LYS A 36 0.25 -13.53 0.59
C LYS A 36 -1.25 -13.27 0.71
N LYS A 37 -1.64 -12.23 1.47
CA LYS A 37 -3.04 -11.95 1.83
C LYS A 37 -3.69 -10.90 0.92
N ALA A 38 -2.95 -9.85 0.59
CA ALA A 38 -3.37 -8.76 -0.28
C ALA A 38 -2.28 -8.46 -1.31
N ALA A 39 -2.63 -7.71 -2.35
CA ALA A 39 -1.68 -7.32 -3.40
C ALA A 39 -0.60 -6.38 -2.84
N VAL A 40 -1.01 -5.44 -1.98
CA VAL A 40 -0.12 -4.46 -1.34
C VAL A 40 -0.47 -4.32 0.13
N GLN A 41 0.54 -4.29 1.01
CA GLN A 41 0.39 -3.82 2.39
C GLN A 41 1.05 -2.44 2.53
N VAL A 42 0.29 -1.48 3.07
CA VAL A 42 0.74 -0.10 3.32
C VAL A 42 0.75 0.15 4.82
N VAL A 43 1.81 0.75 5.35
CA VAL A 43 1.94 1.09 6.78
C VAL A 43 2.42 2.53 6.95
N ALA A 44 1.98 3.19 8.02
CA ALA A 44 2.50 4.49 8.39
C ALA A 44 3.91 4.35 8.99
N ALA A 45 4.82 5.28 8.67
CA ALA A 45 6.20 5.27 9.13
C ALA A 45 6.34 5.17 10.66
N GLN A 46 5.43 5.83 11.39
CA GLN A 46 5.39 5.82 12.85
C GLN A 46 5.03 4.45 13.46
N ASP A 47 4.40 3.59 12.68
CA ASP A 47 4.01 2.24 13.07
C ASP A 47 4.98 1.16 12.57
N VAL A 48 6.05 1.54 11.87
CA VAL A 48 7.10 0.60 11.50
C VAL A 48 7.76 0.03 12.76
N ARG A 49 7.93 -1.29 12.76
CA ARG A 49 8.61 -2.09 13.77
C ARG A 49 9.64 -2.98 13.05
N PRO A 50 10.66 -3.51 13.76
CA PRO A 50 11.67 -4.37 13.13
C PRO A 50 11.09 -5.63 12.45
N GLU A 51 9.94 -6.10 12.92
CA GLU A 51 9.22 -7.24 12.36
C GLU A 51 8.20 -6.87 11.27
N THR A 52 8.06 -5.58 10.93
CA THR A 52 7.10 -5.12 9.93
C THR A 52 7.51 -5.63 8.55
N ARG A 53 6.58 -6.30 7.87
CA ARG A 53 6.75 -6.86 6.53
C ARG A 53 5.75 -6.24 5.56
N ALA A 54 5.80 -4.92 5.42
CA ALA A 54 4.90 -4.15 4.56
C ALA A 54 5.61 -3.72 3.28
N ASN A 55 4.88 -3.71 2.16
CA ASN A 55 5.45 -3.35 0.86
C ASN A 55 5.73 -1.85 0.74
N VAL A 56 4.86 -1.02 1.32
CA VAL A 56 4.93 0.43 1.20
C VAL A 56 4.85 1.05 2.59
N VAL A 57 5.79 1.94 2.89
CA VAL A 57 5.75 2.79 4.08
C VAL A 57 5.46 4.21 3.64
N VAL A 58 4.52 4.87 4.31
CA VAL A 58 4.10 6.25 4.00
C VAL A 58 4.28 7.18 5.20
N SER A 59 4.51 8.47 4.95
CA SER A 59 4.61 9.49 6.01
C SER A 59 3.27 9.97 6.57
N MET A 60 2.15 9.44 6.05
CA MET A 60 0.78 9.71 6.54
C MET A 60 0.60 9.26 8.00
N GLU A 61 -0.31 9.91 8.73
CA GLU A 61 -0.62 9.46 10.10
C GLU A 61 -1.35 8.10 10.13
N PRO A 62 -1.07 7.22 11.12
CA PRO A 62 -1.74 5.93 11.26
C PRO A 62 -3.25 6.05 11.31
N GLY A 63 -3.76 7.07 12.00
CA GLY A 63 -5.19 7.33 12.10
C GLY A 63 -5.80 7.69 10.76
N GLU A 64 -5.11 8.51 9.95
CA GLU A 64 -5.54 8.87 8.59
C GLU A 64 -5.47 7.66 7.65
N LEU A 65 -4.40 6.87 7.73
CA LEU A 65 -4.24 5.65 6.93
C LEU A 65 -5.33 4.62 7.26
N ALA A 66 -5.64 4.42 8.55
CA ALA A 66 -6.73 3.55 8.97
C ALA A 66 -8.11 4.09 8.54
N ALA A 67 -8.31 5.41 8.57
CA ALA A 67 -9.53 6.06 8.10
C ALA A 67 -9.73 5.95 6.57
N SER A 68 -8.67 5.65 5.81
CA SER A 68 -8.75 5.43 4.36
C SER A 68 -9.37 4.09 3.94
N ILE A 69 -9.66 3.19 4.89
CA ILE A 69 -10.32 1.91 4.59
C ILE A 69 -11.67 2.15 3.89
N GLY A 70 -11.87 1.52 2.73
CA GLY A 70 -13.02 1.75 1.85
C GLY A 70 -12.87 2.93 0.88
N SER A 71 -11.70 3.56 0.85
CA SER A 71 -11.34 4.65 -0.06
C SER A 71 -10.20 4.26 -1.00
N VAL A 72 -9.94 5.08 -2.00
CA VAL A 72 -8.80 4.91 -2.91
C VAL A 72 -7.60 5.67 -2.36
N LEU A 73 -6.47 4.99 -2.16
CA LEU A 73 -5.18 5.60 -1.85
C LEU A 73 -4.37 5.75 -3.13
N ARG A 74 -3.89 6.96 -3.42
CA ARG A 74 -3.06 7.25 -4.59
C ARG A 74 -1.62 7.45 -4.17
N LEU A 75 -0.71 6.75 -4.85
CA LEU A 75 0.75 6.84 -4.70
C LEU A 75 1.32 7.31 -6.03
N GLY A 76 1.47 8.62 -6.22
CA GLY A 76 1.82 9.18 -7.51
C GLY A 76 0.79 8.84 -8.60
N ALA A 77 1.18 8.00 -9.56
CA ALA A 77 0.33 7.51 -10.64
C ALA A 77 -0.44 6.21 -10.31
N VAL A 78 -0.06 5.51 -9.23
CA VAL A 78 -0.68 4.24 -8.82
C VAL A 78 -1.91 4.51 -7.96
N GLU A 79 -2.99 3.77 -8.21
CA GLU A 79 -4.21 3.83 -7.39
C GLU A 79 -4.45 2.48 -6.72
N LEU A 80 -4.69 2.53 -5.41
CA LEU A 80 -4.86 1.39 -4.53
C LEU A 80 -6.23 1.45 -3.85
N ASP A 81 -7.01 0.38 -3.97
CA ASP A 81 -8.26 0.20 -3.25
C ASP A 81 -7.96 -0.31 -1.84
N VAL A 82 -8.22 0.49 -0.80
CA VAL A 82 -7.94 0.10 0.58
C VAL A 82 -9.06 -0.80 1.10
N THR A 83 -8.76 -2.09 1.20
CA THR A 83 -9.76 -3.15 1.45
C THR A 83 -9.96 -3.49 2.93
N GLY A 84 -9.02 -3.13 3.81
CA GLY A 84 -9.13 -3.42 5.24
C GLY A 84 -7.80 -3.29 5.97
N ALA A 85 -7.77 -3.74 7.24
CA ALA A 85 -6.56 -3.73 8.07
C ALA A 85 -6.19 -5.16 8.55
N PRO A 86 -4.90 -5.44 8.80
CA PRO A 86 -4.49 -6.65 9.49
C PRO A 86 -5.01 -6.68 10.93
N SER A 87 -5.43 -7.85 11.43
CA SER A 87 -5.93 -7.98 12.81
C SER A 87 -4.87 -7.90 13.91
N SER A 88 -3.58 -8.06 13.58
CA SER A 88 -2.48 -8.10 14.57
C SER A 88 -1.29 -7.23 14.21
N CYS A 89 -1.34 -6.50 13.10
CA CYS A 89 -0.25 -5.64 12.65
C CYS A 89 -0.81 -4.29 12.19
N PRO A 90 -0.06 -3.20 12.37
CA PRO A 90 -0.49 -1.89 11.88
C PRO A 90 -0.48 -1.83 10.35
N GLY A 91 -1.19 -0.82 9.83
CA GLY A 91 -1.33 -0.57 8.41
C GLY A 91 -2.63 -1.10 7.80
N VAL A 92 -2.68 -1.09 6.48
CA VAL A 92 -3.84 -1.47 5.68
C VAL A 92 -3.45 -2.39 4.54
N TYR A 93 -4.40 -3.21 4.10
CA TYR A 93 -4.31 -4.01 2.91
C TYR A 93 -4.99 -3.31 1.75
N ALA A 94 -4.34 -3.34 0.61
CA ALA A 94 -4.84 -2.76 -0.62
C ALA A 94 -4.84 -3.75 -1.79
N ALA A 95 -5.85 -3.61 -2.64
CA ALA A 95 -5.88 -4.16 -3.98
C ALA A 95 -5.39 -3.10 -4.97
N VAL A 96 -4.78 -3.52 -6.07
CA VAL A 96 -4.31 -2.59 -7.10
C VAL A 96 -5.47 -2.26 -8.03
N ARG A 97 -5.84 -0.99 -8.08
CA ARG A 97 -6.90 -0.49 -8.95
C ARG A 97 -6.33 -0.03 -10.29
N VAL A 98 -5.27 0.78 -10.23
CA VAL A 98 -4.53 1.25 -11.40
C VAL A 98 -3.04 0.89 -11.21
N PRO A 99 -2.51 -0.06 -12.01
CA PRO A 99 -1.11 -0.43 -11.95
C PRO A 99 -0.21 0.68 -12.50
N GLY A 100 1.06 0.66 -12.09
CA GLY A 100 2.06 1.64 -12.52
C GLY A 100 3.31 1.60 -11.63
N THR A 101 4.28 2.47 -11.93
CA THR A 101 5.49 2.58 -11.12
C THR A 101 5.28 3.52 -9.95
N VAL A 102 5.67 3.07 -8.76
CA VAL A 102 5.78 3.89 -7.55
C VAL A 102 7.25 4.15 -7.23
N HIS A 103 7.58 5.36 -6.82
CA HIS A 103 8.93 5.77 -6.43
C HIS A 103 8.92 6.25 -4.97
N LEU A 104 10.10 6.23 -4.34
CA LEU A 104 10.29 6.95 -3.09
C LEU A 104 10.06 8.45 -3.33
N GLY A 105 9.35 9.09 -2.40
CA GLY A 105 8.94 10.49 -2.47
C GLY A 105 7.65 10.74 -3.27
N ASP A 106 7.02 9.71 -3.86
CA ASP A 106 5.74 9.89 -4.53
C ASP A 106 4.67 10.40 -3.54
N PRO A 107 3.86 11.41 -3.92
CA PRO A 107 2.85 11.96 -3.04
C PRO A 107 1.75 10.94 -2.76
N VAL A 108 1.31 10.91 -1.50
CA VAL A 108 0.26 10.03 -1.01
C VAL A 108 -1.00 10.85 -0.72
N THR A 109 -2.10 10.51 -1.38
CA THR A 109 -3.38 11.19 -1.20
C THR A 109 -4.54 10.20 -1.16
N VAL A 110 -5.62 10.55 -0.45
CA VAL A 110 -6.84 9.75 -0.42
C VAL A 110 -7.84 10.35 -1.40
N ALA A 111 -8.19 9.60 -2.44
CA ALA A 111 -9.08 10.01 -3.53
C ALA A 111 -10.51 9.53 -3.28
N GLY A 112 -11.17 10.06 -2.24
CA GLY A 112 -12.59 9.83 -1.96
C GLY A 112 -13.00 8.35 -1.76
N PRO A 113 -14.28 8.09 -1.45
CA PRO A 113 -14.78 6.73 -1.31
C PRO A 113 -14.72 5.99 -2.65
N VAL A 114 -14.46 4.69 -2.59
CA VAL A 114 -14.57 3.81 -3.77
C VAL A 114 -16.03 3.77 -4.18
N THR A 115 -16.43 4.58 -5.17
CA THR A 115 -17.72 4.40 -5.81
C THR A 115 -17.61 3.19 -6.72
N ASP A 116 -17.96 2.01 -6.19
CA ASP A 116 -18.41 0.90 -7.02
C ASP A 116 -19.58 1.46 -7.85
N GLY A 117 -19.43 1.45 -9.16
CA GLY A 117 -20.46 1.92 -10.09
C GLY A 117 -21.64 0.96 -10.07
N HIS A 118 -22.41 0.93 -8.97
CA HIS A 118 -23.71 0.28 -8.93
C HIS A 118 -24.68 1.13 -9.74
N THR A 119 -24.68 0.86 -11.04
CA THR A 119 -25.76 1.26 -11.93
C THR A 119 -26.93 0.33 -11.60
N SER A 120 -27.89 0.82 -10.81
CA SER A 120 -29.24 0.24 -10.80
C SER A 120 -30.22 1.34 -11.15
N THR A 121 -30.63 1.29 -12.42
CA THR A 121 -31.80 1.96 -12.99
C THR A 121 -33.09 1.45 -12.34
#